data_AF-A0A7C6Z7L9-F1
#
_entry.id   AF-A0A7C6Z7L9-F1
#
_cell.length_a   1.000
_cell.length_b   1.000
_cell.length_c   1.000
_cell.angle_alpha   90.00
_cell.angle_beta   90.00
_cell.angle_gamma   90.00
#
_symmetry.space_group_name_H-M   'P 1'
#
loop_
_entity.id
_entity.type
_entity.pdbx_description
1 polymer ?
#
loop_
_entity_poly.entity_id
_entity_poly.type
_entity_poly.pdbx_seq_one_letter_code
_entity_poly.pdbx_strand_id
1 'polypeptide(L)'
;MIYIDKEMDTPLYEQIYRQIQEDIISGNLSPGTLLPGIRTLSKTLGVARNTVDKAYTQLAVEGYICPRKGAGFAIESIRNSKRSGEIQSLSCAVTDDSGHETEERNLPYDFQYGSFPDECFPKAAWKKYMLEVLSSPDSSSYMTQYQDKQGNLSLRCELRNYLYQTRGVVCTEAQILIGCGLHYSLDILCKLFASRKRIAMEEPGYNGAKEVFQNNGFLIRHIPSTEYGLDFSQLKTLDVPAVYVTPSHQFPYGTVLPISKRRELLEWAAEENAYIIEDDY
;
A
#
# COMPACT_ATOMS: atom_id res chain seq x y z
N MET A 1 -10.74 0.51 -46.76
CA MET A 1 -9.94 1.37 -47.66
C MET A 1 -9.53 2.58 -46.84
N ILE A 2 -8.22 2.84 -46.69
CA ILE A 2 -7.73 3.88 -45.77
C ILE A 2 -7.93 5.26 -46.42
N TYR A 3 -8.67 6.15 -45.75
CA TYR A 3 -8.90 7.53 -46.16
C TYR A 3 -8.00 8.47 -45.37
N ILE A 4 -7.48 9.53 -46.00
CA ILE A 4 -6.58 10.49 -45.35
C ILE A 4 -7.12 11.90 -45.59
N ASP A 5 -7.35 12.63 -44.52
CA ASP A 5 -7.75 14.03 -44.57
C ASP A 5 -6.58 14.91 -44.10
N LYS A 6 -6.09 15.78 -45.00
CA LYS A 6 -4.98 16.70 -44.69
C LYS A 6 -5.43 18.00 -44.03
N GLU A 7 -6.73 18.28 -44.05
CA GLU A 7 -7.33 19.49 -43.47
C GLU A 7 -7.79 19.25 -42.01
N MET A 8 -7.81 17.99 -41.57
CA MET A 8 -8.07 17.65 -40.17
C MET A 8 -6.87 17.97 -39.26
N ASP A 9 -7.17 18.43 -38.05
CA ASP A 9 -6.16 18.73 -37.01
C ASP A 9 -5.45 17.46 -36.47
N THR A 10 -5.96 16.27 -36.84
CA THR A 10 -5.37 14.99 -36.44
C THR A 10 -4.15 14.65 -37.31
N PRO A 11 -2.98 14.34 -36.73
CA PRO A 11 -1.81 13.96 -37.49
C PRO A 11 -2.07 12.79 -38.44
N LEU A 12 -1.52 12.86 -39.66
CA LEU A 12 -1.74 11.86 -40.71
C LEU A 12 -1.37 10.41 -40.30
N TYR A 13 -0.38 10.24 -39.41
CA TYR A 13 -0.02 8.90 -38.92
C TYR A 13 -1.08 8.34 -37.97
N GLU A 14 -1.74 9.19 -37.18
CA GLU A 14 -2.80 8.79 -36.26
C GLU A 14 -4.04 8.36 -37.02
N GLN A 15 -4.38 9.06 -38.12
CA GLN A 15 -5.48 8.65 -39.01
C GLN A 15 -5.25 7.26 -39.62
N ILE A 16 -4.02 6.97 -40.06
CA ILE A 16 -3.63 5.64 -40.59
C ILE A 16 -3.71 4.59 -39.49
N TYR A 17 -3.18 4.90 -38.30
CA TYR A 17 -3.19 4.02 -37.15
C TYR A 17 -4.62 3.65 -36.74
N ARG A 18 -5.51 4.64 -36.54
CA ARG A 18 -6.89 4.43 -36.07
C ARG A 18 -7.69 3.56 -37.04
N GLN A 19 -7.58 3.81 -38.33
CA GLN A 19 -8.31 3.03 -39.33
C GLN A 19 -7.83 1.59 -39.42
N ILE A 20 -6.51 1.35 -39.36
CA ILE A 20 -5.98 -0.02 -39.33
C ILE A 20 -6.36 -0.72 -38.02
N GLN A 21 -6.30 -0.01 -36.89
CA GLN A 21 -6.73 -0.52 -35.59
C GLN A 21 -8.22 -0.92 -35.61
N GLU A 22 -9.10 -0.04 -36.09
CA GLU A 22 -10.53 -0.31 -36.22
C GLU A 22 -10.81 -1.48 -37.16
N ASP A 23 -10.10 -1.58 -38.28
CA ASP A 23 -10.23 -2.71 -39.21
C ASP A 23 -9.76 -4.03 -38.60
N ILE A 24 -8.73 -4.02 -37.75
CA ILE A 24 -8.28 -5.21 -37.01
C ILE A 24 -9.30 -5.58 -35.92
N ILE A 25 -9.80 -4.61 -35.14
CA ILE A 25 -10.76 -4.83 -34.04
C ILE A 25 -12.11 -5.32 -34.57
N SER A 26 -12.62 -4.70 -35.64
CA SER A 26 -13.89 -5.08 -36.28
C SER A 26 -13.84 -6.44 -36.97
N GLY A 27 -12.63 -6.97 -37.21
CA GLY A 27 -12.40 -8.25 -37.88
C GLY A 27 -12.39 -8.15 -39.41
N ASN A 28 -12.39 -6.94 -39.98
CA ASN A 28 -12.21 -6.72 -41.41
C ASN A 28 -10.83 -7.19 -41.89
N LEU A 29 -9.83 -7.09 -41.03
CA LEU A 29 -8.47 -7.58 -41.25
C LEU A 29 -8.23 -8.87 -40.44
N SER A 30 -8.13 -9.99 -41.15
CA SER A 30 -7.97 -11.30 -40.51
C SER A 30 -6.58 -11.49 -39.90
N PRO A 31 -6.46 -12.16 -38.73
CA PRO A 31 -5.17 -12.52 -38.15
C PRO A 31 -4.26 -13.26 -39.13
N GLY A 32 -2.97 -12.97 -39.08
CA GLY A 32 -1.94 -13.54 -39.96
C GLY A 32 -1.86 -12.89 -41.36
N THR A 33 -2.79 -12.00 -41.70
CA THR A 33 -2.75 -11.23 -42.96
C THR A 33 -1.55 -10.27 -42.94
N LEU A 34 -0.82 -10.21 -44.06
CA LEU A 34 0.29 -9.27 -44.21
C LEU A 34 -0.22 -7.88 -44.57
N LEU A 35 0.23 -6.88 -43.82
CA LEU A 35 0.03 -5.49 -44.17
C LEU A 35 0.91 -5.09 -45.36
N PRO A 36 0.46 -4.13 -46.20
CA PRO A 36 1.28 -3.59 -47.26
C PRO A 36 2.61 -3.03 -46.71
N GLY A 37 3.71 -3.25 -47.42
CA GLY A 37 4.99 -2.65 -47.02
C GLY A 37 4.89 -1.12 -46.97
N ILE A 38 5.64 -0.49 -46.07
CA ILE A 38 5.63 0.97 -45.82
C ILE A 38 5.75 1.77 -47.13
N ARG A 39 6.61 1.34 -48.06
CA ARG A 39 6.83 1.99 -49.37
C ARG A 39 5.62 1.91 -50.29
N THR A 40 4.87 0.81 -50.22
CA THR A 40 3.67 0.58 -51.02
C THR A 40 2.54 1.44 -50.47
N LEU A 41 2.30 1.36 -49.15
CA LEU A 41 1.23 2.13 -48.52
C LEU A 41 1.46 3.64 -48.62
N SER A 42 2.71 4.10 -48.49
CA SER A 42 3.05 5.52 -48.67
C SER A 42 2.73 6.04 -50.08
N LYS A 43 2.97 5.20 -51.10
CA LYS A 43 2.67 5.56 -52.50
C LYS A 43 1.16 5.58 -52.76
N THR A 44 0.43 4.60 -52.23
CA THR A 44 -1.03 4.50 -52.39
C THR A 44 -1.75 5.66 -51.72
N LEU A 45 -1.31 6.08 -50.53
CA LEU A 45 -1.93 7.17 -49.77
C LEU A 45 -1.37 8.56 -50.11
N GLY A 46 -0.30 8.65 -50.90
CA GLY A 46 0.34 9.94 -51.22
C GLY A 46 0.92 10.66 -50.00
N VAL A 47 1.40 9.93 -49.01
CA VAL A 47 1.99 10.44 -47.75
C VAL A 47 3.48 10.12 -47.64
N ALA A 48 4.19 10.83 -46.77
CA ALA A 48 5.59 10.53 -46.48
C ALA A 48 5.75 9.13 -45.86
N ARG A 49 6.85 8.43 -46.19
CA ARG A 49 7.15 7.10 -45.63
C ARG A 49 7.20 7.10 -44.11
N ASN A 50 7.76 8.14 -43.52
CA ASN A 50 7.86 8.30 -42.06
C ASN A 50 6.49 8.35 -41.38
N THR A 51 5.44 8.81 -42.07
CA THR A 51 4.07 8.85 -41.54
C THR A 51 3.50 7.44 -41.40
N VAL A 52 3.68 6.61 -42.42
CA VAL A 52 3.26 5.19 -42.38
C VAL A 52 4.11 4.40 -41.39
N ASP A 53 5.41 4.66 -41.34
CA ASP A 53 6.34 4.02 -40.40
C ASP A 53 5.96 4.30 -38.94
N LYS A 54 5.61 5.55 -38.60
CA LYS A 54 5.09 5.90 -37.27
C LYS A 54 3.79 5.16 -36.93
N ALA A 55 2.85 5.09 -37.87
CA ALA A 55 1.59 4.37 -37.66
C ALA A 55 1.82 2.87 -37.41
N TYR A 56 2.69 2.24 -38.21
CA TYR A 56 3.03 0.81 -38.07
C TYR A 56 3.82 0.55 -36.79
N THR A 57 4.74 1.44 -36.44
CA THR A 57 5.47 1.35 -35.17
C THR A 57 4.51 1.41 -33.99
N GLN A 58 3.53 2.32 -34.01
CA GLN A 58 2.51 2.41 -32.97
C GLN A 58 1.66 1.14 -32.88
N LEU A 59 1.16 0.63 -34.02
CA LEU A 59 0.41 -0.63 -34.08
C LEU A 59 1.23 -1.82 -33.56
N ALA A 60 2.54 -1.83 -33.80
CA ALA A 60 3.44 -2.89 -33.36
C ALA A 60 3.75 -2.80 -31.85
N VAL A 61 3.97 -1.60 -31.33
CA VAL A 61 4.17 -1.34 -29.88
C VAL A 61 2.93 -1.78 -29.09
N GLU A 62 1.74 -1.53 -29.63
CA GLU A 62 0.47 -1.91 -29.01
C GLU A 62 0.05 -3.37 -29.30
N GLY A 63 0.81 -4.09 -30.13
CA GLY A 63 0.60 -5.52 -30.39
C GLY A 63 -0.53 -5.86 -31.36
N TYR A 64 -1.03 -4.90 -32.14
CA TYR A 64 -2.00 -5.16 -33.22
C TYR A 64 -1.34 -5.88 -34.40
N ILE A 65 -0.03 -5.66 -34.61
CA ILE A 65 0.74 -6.25 -35.69
C ILE A 65 2.11 -6.73 -35.18
N CYS A 66 2.66 -7.77 -35.79
CA CYS A 66 3.97 -8.32 -35.46
C CYS A 66 4.89 -8.36 -36.70
N PRO A 67 6.20 -8.10 -36.55
CA PRO A 67 7.14 -8.20 -37.68
C PRO A 67 7.34 -9.67 -38.08
N ARG A 68 7.18 -9.97 -39.38
CA ARG A 68 7.44 -11.30 -39.97
C ARG A 68 8.69 -11.24 -40.84
N LYS A 69 9.68 -12.11 -40.54
CA LYS A 69 10.97 -12.16 -41.25
C LYS A 69 10.77 -12.18 -42.78
N GLY A 70 11.32 -11.18 -43.47
CA GLY A 70 11.30 -11.07 -44.93
C GLY A 70 9.96 -10.69 -45.57
N ALA A 71 8.89 -10.49 -44.79
CA ALA A 71 7.53 -10.34 -45.32
C ALA A 71 6.80 -9.06 -44.88
N GLY A 72 7.36 -8.25 -43.96
CA GLY A 72 6.74 -7.03 -43.45
C GLY A 72 6.06 -7.25 -42.10
N PHE A 73 4.89 -6.63 -41.88
CA PHE A 73 4.11 -6.79 -40.65
C PHE A 73 2.89 -7.69 -40.91
N ALA A 74 2.62 -8.62 -39.99
CA ALA A 74 1.41 -9.44 -40.01
C ALA A 74 0.47 -9.00 -38.89
N ILE A 75 -0.85 -9.09 -39.12
CA ILE A 75 -1.85 -8.79 -38.10
C ILE A 75 -1.86 -9.88 -37.03
N GLU A 76 -1.81 -9.48 -35.76
CA GLU A 76 -1.79 -10.41 -34.63
C GLU A 76 -3.20 -10.97 -34.34
N SER A 77 -3.28 -12.16 -33.73
CA SER A 77 -4.58 -12.71 -33.32
C SER A 77 -5.08 -12.03 -32.06
N ILE A 78 -5.86 -10.97 -32.22
CA ILE A 78 -6.63 -10.39 -31.13
C ILE A 78 -7.81 -11.33 -30.89
N ARG A 79 -7.79 -12.04 -29.76
CA ARG A 79 -8.98 -12.75 -29.28
C ARG A 79 -10.04 -11.72 -28.95
N ASN A 80 -10.86 -11.38 -29.94
CA ASN A 80 -12.12 -10.68 -29.69
C ASN A 80 -12.96 -11.58 -28.81
N SER A 81 -12.98 -11.30 -27.51
CA SER A 81 -13.93 -11.87 -26.58
C SER A 81 -15.31 -11.31 -26.91
N LYS A 82 -15.87 -11.69 -28.06
CA LYS A 82 -17.31 -11.89 -28.19
C LYS A 82 -17.67 -13.17 -27.43
N ARG A 83 -17.27 -13.25 -26.15
CA ARG A 83 -18.04 -14.04 -25.20
C ARG A 83 -19.32 -13.25 -25.03
N SER A 84 -20.34 -13.63 -25.79
CA SER A 84 -21.73 -13.56 -25.39
C SER A 84 -21.97 -14.49 -24.19
N GLY A 85 -21.14 -14.38 -23.17
CA GLY A 85 -21.57 -14.60 -21.81
C GLY A 85 -21.80 -13.19 -21.33
N GLU A 86 -23.06 -12.85 -21.08
CA GLU A 86 -23.40 -11.70 -20.26
C GLU A 86 -22.36 -11.68 -19.13
N ILE A 87 -21.49 -10.66 -19.12
CA ILE A 87 -20.99 -10.21 -17.84
C ILE A 87 -22.29 -9.78 -17.19
N GLN A 88 -22.92 -10.70 -16.44
CA GLN A 88 -23.93 -10.35 -15.47
C GLN A 88 -23.26 -9.20 -14.76
N SER A 89 -23.76 -7.98 -15.02
CA SER A 89 -23.24 -6.86 -14.28
C SER A 89 -23.39 -7.33 -12.86
N LEU A 90 -22.28 -7.45 -12.16
CA LEU A 90 -22.34 -7.38 -10.72
C LEU A 90 -22.83 -5.95 -10.51
N SER A 91 -24.14 -5.73 -10.67
CA SER A 91 -24.88 -4.85 -9.80
C SER A 91 -24.81 -5.50 -8.42
N CYS A 92 -23.60 -5.60 -7.86
CA CYS A 92 -23.39 -4.84 -6.66
C CYS A 92 -23.96 -3.47 -7.02
N ALA A 93 -25.21 -3.25 -6.65
CA ALA A 93 -25.57 -1.94 -6.21
C ALA A 93 -24.40 -1.60 -5.30
N VAL A 94 -23.50 -0.77 -5.83
CA VAL A 94 -22.88 0.23 -5.01
C VAL A 94 -24.11 0.92 -4.46
N THR A 95 -24.65 0.38 -3.36
CA THR A 95 -25.41 1.19 -2.43
C THR A 95 -24.50 2.37 -2.30
N ASP A 96 -25.04 3.51 -2.69
CA ASP A 96 -24.43 4.81 -2.63
C ASP A 96 -24.12 5.09 -1.15
N ASP A 97 -23.18 4.33 -0.60
CA ASP A 97 -22.44 4.54 0.63
C ASP A 97 -21.20 5.39 0.30
N SER A 98 -21.22 6.00 -0.90
CA SER A 98 -20.57 7.28 -1.22
C SER A 98 -21.21 8.47 -0.46
N GLY A 99 -22.03 8.21 0.55
CA GLY A 99 -22.48 9.17 1.55
C GLY A 99 -21.48 9.41 2.68
N HIS A 100 -20.17 9.26 2.46
CA HIS A 100 -19.21 10.08 3.17
C HIS A 100 -19.03 11.40 2.41
N GLU A 101 -20.14 12.14 2.24
CA GLU A 101 -20.03 13.58 2.32
C GLU A 101 -19.37 13.83 3.68
N THR A 102 -18.10 14.20 3.67
CA THR A 102 -17.53 15.01 4.74
C THR A 102 -18.29 16.33 4.72
N GLU A 103 -19.55 16.31 5.16
CA GLU A 103 -20.10 17.46 5.85
C GLU A 103 -19.01 17.82 6.86
N GLU A 104 -18.51 19.05 6.80
CA GLU A 104 -17.82 19.63 7.93
C GLU A 104 -18.79 19.51 9.10
N ARG A 105 -18.71 18.40 9.82
CA ARG A 105 -19.52 18.17 11.01
C ARG A 105 -19.02 19.21 11.97
N ASN A 106 -19.71 20.34 12.01
CA ASN A 106 -19.46 21.42 12.94
C ASN A 106 -19.94 20.92 14.31
N LEU A 107 -19.20 19.95 14.86
CA LEU A 107 -19.47 19.32 16.14
C LEU A 107 -19.04 20.34 17.19
N PRO A 108 -19.97 20.91 17.97
CA PRO A 108 -19.59 21.86 19.03
C PRO A 108 -18.75 21.19 20.12
N TYR A 109 -18.85 19.86 20.25
CA TYR A 109 -18.08 19.04 21.17
C TYR A 109 -17.71 17.72 20.49
N ASP A 110 -16.42 17.40 20.46
CA ASP A 110 -15.88 16.14 19.97
C ASP A 110 -15.26 15.37 21.14
N PHE A 111 -15.80 14.17 21.42
CA PHE A 111 -15.30 13.24 22.44
C PHE A 111 -14.58 12.04 21.82
N GLN A 112 -14.27 12.09 20.52
CA GLN A 112 -13.50 11.07 19.85
C GLN A 112 -12.07 11.05 20.39
N TYR A 113 -11.55 9.86 20.68
CA TYR A 113 -10.15 9.69 21.08
C TYR A 113 -9.23 9.71 19.86
N GLY A 114 -7.99 10.18 20.05
CA GLY A 114 -6.98 10.21 18.99
C GLY A 114 -7.05 11.41 18.04
N SER A 115 -7.99 12.34 18.23
CA SER A 115 -7.94 13.67 17.60
C SER A 115 -7.19 14.65 18.52
N PHE A 116 -6.29 15.44 17.93
CA PHE A 116 -5.64 16.55 18.62
C PHE A 116 -6.08 17.86 17.96
N PRO A 117 -6.36 18.91 18.75
CA PRO A 117 -6.63 20.23 18.20
C PRO A 117 -5.47 20.74 17.34
N ASP A 118 -5.82 21.47 16.28
CA ASP A 118 -4.89 22.00 15.30
C ASP A 118 -3.85 22.97 15.92
N GLU A 119 -4.23 23.60 17.04
CA GLU A 119 -3.42 24.52 17.82
C GLU A 119 -2.31 23.81 18.61
N CYS A 120 -2.47 22.53 18.92
CA CYS A 120 -1.46 21.75 19.64
C CYS A 120 -0.25 21.40 18.77
N PHE A 121 -0.38 21.47 17.45
CA PHE A 121 0.71 21.14 16.54
C PHE A 121 1.67 22.32 16.33
N PRO A 122 2.99 22.18 16.59
CA PRO A 122 3.95 23.28 16.50
C PRO A 122 4.34 23.61 15.04
N LYS A 123 3.40 24.14 14.25
CA LYS A 123 3.51 24.43 12.81
C LYS A 123 4.77 25.24 12.46
N ALA A 124 5.10 26.26 13.24
CA ALA A 124 6.26 27.12 13.00
C ALA A 124 7.60 26.38 13.18
N ALA A 125 7.74 25.60 14.26
CA ALA A 125 8.96 24.82 14.50
C ALA A 125 9.12 23.72 13.45
N TRP A 126 8.03 23.02 13.12
CA TRP A 126 8.04 22.00 12.08
C TRP A 126 8.49 22.54 10.72
N LYS A 127 7.92 23.69 10.31
CA LYS A 127 8.32 24.37 9.06
C LYS A 127 9.79 24.76 9.07
N LYS A 128 10.30 25.31 10.18
CA LYS A 128 11.71 25.70 10.33
C LYS A 128 12.63 24.50 10.09
N TYR A 129 12.43 23.40 10.81
CA TYR A 129 13.31 22.24 10.73
C TYR A 129 13.20 21.49 9.41
N MET A 130 12.00 21.43 8.82
CA MET A 130 11.83 20.87 7.47
C MET A 130 12.69 21.63 6.44
N LEU A 131 12.64 22.96 6.45
CA LEU A 131 13.43 23.78 5.52
C LEU A 131 14.93 23.64 5.77
N GLU A 132 15.35 23.53 7.02
CA GLU A 132 16.74 23.29 7.41
C GLU A 132 17.25 21.96 6.86
N VAL A 133 16.49 20.87 7.01
CA VAL A 133 16.84 19.55 6.46
C VAL A 133 16.90 19.58 4.93
N LEU A 134 15.95 20.22 4.26
CA LEU A 134 15.95 20.35 2.80
C LEU A 134 17.15 21.15 2.28
N SER A 135 17.60 22.15 3.04
CA SER A 135 18.74 23.00 2.68
C SER A 135 20.09 22.37 3.04
N SER A 136 20.12 21.25 3.76
CA SER A 136 21.36 20.59 4.16
C SER A 136 22.11 20.00 2.95
N PRO A 137 23.45 20.02 2.92
CA PRO A 137 24.24 19.50 1.79
C PRO A 137 23.94 18.03 1.47
N ASP A 138 23.63 17.25 2.51
CA ASP A 138 23.35 15.82 2.42
C ASP A 138 21.93 15.52 1.88
N SER A 139 21.04 16.52 1.80
CA SER A 139 19.63 16.35 1.41
C SER A 139 19.47 15.73 0.01
N SER A 140 20.36 16.10 -0.92
CA SER A 140 20.33 15.60 -2.30
C SER A 140 20.45 14.07 -2.38
N SER A 141 21.30 13.46 -1.55
CA SER A 141 21.47 12.01 -1.51
C SER A 141 20.26 11.31 -0.86
N TYR A 142 19.66 11.93 0.16
CA TYR A 142 18.50 11.37 0.86
C TYR A 142 17.21 11.41 0.05
N MET A 143 17.07 12.39 -0.85
CA MET A 143 15.85 12.61 -1.63
C MET A 143 15.82 11.84 -2.96
N THR A 144 16.97 11.44 -3.48
CA THR A 144 17.10 10.82 -4.81
C THR A 144 17.25 9.31 -4.78
N GLN A 145 17.36 8.72 -3.59
CA GLN A 145 17.64 7.29 -3.42
C GLN A 145 16.68 6.66 -2.42
N TYR A 146 16.42 5.36 -2.62
CA TYR A 146 15.78 4.56 -1.59
C TYR A 146 16.69 4.50 -0.36
N GLN A 147 16.12 4.83 0.80
CA GLN A 147 16.84 4.79 2.07
C GLN A 147 16.87 3.37 2.64
N ASP A 148 17.59 3.21 3.76
CA ASP A 148 17.56 2.00 4.58
C ASP A 148 16.11 1.59 4.86
N LYS A 149 15.83 0.29 4.73
CA LYS A 149 14.50 -0.30 4.95
C LYS A 149 14.01 -0.13 6.40
N GLN A 150 14.92 0.09 7.34
CA GLN A 150 14.59 0.39 8.74
C GLN A 150 14.32 1.88 9.00
N GLY A 151 14.53 2.73 8.01
CA GLY A 151 14.50 4.18 8.14
C GLY A 151 15.88 4.80 8.39
N ASN A 152 15.93 6.12 8.30
CA ASN A 152 17.15 6.91 8.39
C ASN A 152 17.95 6.60 9.68
N LEU A 153 19.24 6.30 9.52
CA LEU A 153 20.12 5.90 10.63
C LEU A 153 20.27 7.01 11.68
N SER A 154 20.48 8.26 11.26
CA SER A 154 20.62 9.39 12.18
C SER A 154 19.35 9.58 13.02
N LEU A 155 18.17 9.43 12.41
CA LEU A 155 16.91 9.45 13.14
C LEU A 155 16.81 8.29 14.14
N ARG A 156 17.21 7.07 13.77
CA ARG A 156 17.22 5.94 14.70
C ARG A 156 18.17 6.15 15.87
N CYS A 157 19.33 6.77 15.67
CA CYS A 157 20.25 7.14 16.74
C CYS A 157 19.61 8.13 17.73
N GLU A 158 18.92 9.15 17.23
CA GLU A 158 18.22 10.12 18.09
C GLU A 158 17.03 9.48 18.82
N LEU A 159 16.24 8.65 18.12
CA LEU A 159 15.13 7.91 18.74
C LEU A 159 15.61 6.98 19.84
N ARG A 160 16.74 6.28 19.66
CA ARG A 160 17.34 5.45 20.71
C ARG A 160 17.61 6.27 21.98
N ASN A 161 18.21 7.45 21.83
CA ASN A 161 18.50 8.34 22.97
C ASN A 161 17.20 8.83 23.63
N TYR A 162 16.22 9.24 22.82
CA TYR A 162 14.91 9.69 23.29
C TYR A 162 14.16 8.59 24.07
N LEU A 163 14.11 7.37 23.55
CA LEU A 163 13.44 6.23 24.16
C LEU A 163 14.10 5.82 25.48
N TYR A 164 15.43 5.87 25.57
CA TYR A 164 16.13 5.65 26.84
C TYR A 164 15.79 6.71 27.88
N GLN A 165 15.79 7.99 27.50
CA GLN A 165 15.53 9.10 28.44
C GLN A 165 14.08 9.14 28.94
N THR A 166 13.12 8.87 28.06
CA THR A 166 11.69 9.02 28.36
C THR A 166 11.06 7.75 28.90
N ARG A 167 11.50 6.58 28.42
CA ARG A 167 10.88 5.27 28.72
C ARG A 167 11.85 4.25 29.30
N GLY A 168 13.14 4.57 29.42
CA GLY A 168 14.15 3.63 29.92
C GLY A 168 14.43 2.46 28.97
N VAL A 169 13.98 2.52 27.72
CA VAL A 169 14.17 1.44 26.74
C VAL A 169 15.64 1.35 26.35
N VAL A 170 16.24 0.18 26.55
CA VAL A 170 17.62 -0.11 26.15
C VAL A 170 17.60 -0.89 24.84
N CYS A 171 18.04 -0.25 23.76
CA CYS A 171 18.13 -0.86 22.44
C CYS A 171 19.29 -0.27 21.64
N THR A 172 19.66 -0.94 20.56
CA THR A 172 20.56 -0.41 19.52
C THR A 172 19.76 0.17 18.36
N GLU A 173 20.34 1.09 17.60
CA GLU A 173 19.72 1.66 16.40
C GLU A 173 19.35 0.58 15.36
N ALA A 174 20.05 -0.55 15.33
CA ALA A 174 19.74 -1.69 14.47
C ALA A 174 18.46 -2.44 14.88
N GLN A 175 17.97 -2.26 16.11
CA GLN A 175 16.72 -2.84 16.62
C GLN A 175 15.53 -1.90 16.45
N ILE A 176 15.74 -0.68 15.94
CA ILE A 176 14.68 0.29 15.68
C ILE A 176 14.24 0.17 14.22
N LEU A 177 12.94 0.02 14.00
CA LEU A 177 12.30 0.06 12.69
C LEU A 177 11.32 1.23 12.67
N ILE A 178 11.49 2.16 11.74
CA ILE A 178 10.56 3.28 11.56
C ILE A 178 9.41 2.83 10.66
N GLY A 179 8.20 2.81 11.21
CA GLY A 179 6.96 2.52 10.48
C GLY A 179 6.15 3.78 10.17
N CYS A 180 5.04 3.61 9.44
CA CYS A 180 4.07 4.66 9.13
C CYS A 180 2.79 4.59 9.99
N GLY A 181 2.90 4.01 11.19
CA GLY A 181 1.79 3.84 12.14
C GLY A 181 1.75 2.42 12.72
N LEU A 182 0.96 2.26 13.78
CA LEU A 182 0.86 1.01 14.54
C LEU A 182 0.42 -0.18 13.65
N HIS A 183 -0.60 -0.01 12.81
CA HIS A 183 -1.12 -1.11 11.98
C HIS A 183 -0.06 -1.66 11.01
N TYR A 184 0.74 -0.78 10.41
CA TYR A 184 1.85 -1.17 9.54
C TYR A 184 2.92 -1.95 10.31
N SER A 185 3.30 -1.45 11.49
CA SER A 185 4.29 -2.12 12.35
C SER A 185 3.81 -3.50 12.79
N LEU A 186 2.53 -3.63 13.17
CA LEU A 186 1.91 -4.91 13.52
C LEU A 186 1.86 -5.89 12.33
N ASP A 187 1.60 -5.41 11.11
CA ASP A 187 1.62 -6.25 9.91
C ASP A 187 3.03 -6.82 9.64
N ILE A 188 4.08 -6.04 9.88
CA ILE A 188 5.47 -6.52 9.81
C ILE A 188 5.72 -7.57 10.91
N LEU A 189 5.32 -7.30 12.15
CA LEU A 189 5.48 -8.26 13.25
C LEU A 189 4.74 -9.58 12.97
N CYS A 190 3.54 -9.54 12.38
CA CYS A 190 2.80 -10.73 11.99
C CYS A 190 3.60 -11.67 11.08
N LYS A 191 4.43 -11.11 10.18
CA LYS A 191 5.29 -11.90 9.28
C LYS A 191 6.39 -12.64 10.03
N LEU A 192 6.87 -12.11 11.15
CA LEU A 192 7.88 -12.77 12.00
C LEU A 192 7.29 -14.00 12.73
N PHE A 193 5.99 -13.99 13.02
CA PHE A 193 5.28 -15.10 13.67
C PHE A 193 4.54 -16.03 12.70
N ALA A 194 4.88 -16.01 11.40
CA ALA A 194 4.14 -16.73 10.36
C ALA A 194 4.00 -18.24 10.58
N SER A 195 4.94 -18.86 11.31
CA SER A 195 4.93 -20.30 11.65
C SER A 195 3.98 -20.65 12.79
N ARG A 196 3.61 -19.69 13.65
CA ARG A 196 2.72 -19.87 14.80
C ARG A 196 1.74 -18.68 14.85
N LYS A 197 0.69 -18.75 14.04
CA LYS A 197 -0.35 -17.70 13.94
C LYS A 197 -1.33 -17.73 15.12
N ARG A 198 -0.81 -17.54 16.33
CA ARG A 198 -1.58 -17.44 17.58
C ARG A 198 -1.04 -16.25 18.36
N ILE A 199 -1.90 -15.54 19.06
CA ILE A 199 -1.49 -14.41 19.89
C ILE A 199 -2.47 -14.24 21.04
N ALA A 200 -1.97 -13.89 22.22
CA ALA A 200 -2.83 -13.48 23.33
C ALA A 200 -3.01 -11.95 23.32
N MET A 201 -4.20 -11.47 23.64
CA MET A 201 -4.52 -10.04 23.59
C MET A 201 -5.55 -9.69 24.67
N GLU A 202 -5.40 -8.50 25.25
CA GLU A 202 -6.35 -7.91 26.20
C GLU A 202 -7.80 -7.88 25.66
N GLU A 203 -8.78 -8.16 26.52
CA GLU A 203 -10.21 -8.11 26.19
C GLU A 203 -11.04 -7.58 27.39
N PRO A 204 -11.65 -6.38 27.28
CA PRO A 204 -11.58 -5.48 26.12
C PRO A 204 -10.15 -4.94 25.87
N GLY A 205 -9.87 -4.67 24.60
CA GLY A 205 -8.56 -4.23 24.10
C GLY A 205 -8.69 -3.33 22.87
N TYR A 206 -7.56 -2.96 22.26
CA TYR A 206 -7.55 -2.07 21.10
C TYR A 206 -7.99 -2.78 19.79
N ASN A 207 -9.18 -2.46 19.29
CA ASN A 207 -9.76 -3.10 18.10
C ASN A 207 -8.87 -3.01 16.84
N GLY A 208 -8.12 -1.91 16.65
CA GLY A 208 -7.24 -1.76 15.49
C GLY A 208 -6.16 -2.86 15.42
N ALA A 209 -5.55 -3.20 16.56
CA ALA A 209 -4.61 -4.32 16.63
C ALA A 209 -5.29 -5.66 16.38
N LYS A 210 -6.48 -5.88 16.96
CA LYS A 210 -7.29 -7.10 16.76
C LYS A 210 -7.56 -7.37 15.29
N GLU A 211 -7.98 -6.34 14.55
CA GLU A 211 -8.24 -6.42 13.11
C GLU A 211 -6.99 -6.79 12.31
N VAL A 212 -5.83 -6.18 12.62
CA VAL A 212 -4.57 -6.49 11.92
C VAL A 212 -4.16 -7.95 12.11
N PHE A 213 -4.28 -8.48 13.33
CA PHE A 213 -3.99 -9.89 13.61
C PHE A 213 -4.96 -10.83 12.90
N GLN A 214 -6.26 -10.52 12.92
CA GLN A 214 -7.29 -11.31 12.22
C GLN A 214 -7.07 -11.33 10.70
N ASN A 215 -6.78 -10.17 10.11
CA ASN A 215 -6.50 -10.05 8.67
C ASN A 215 -5.24 -10.83 8.25
N ASN A 216 -4.28 -10.99 9.16
CA ASN A 216 -3.10 -11.83 8.98
C ASN A 216 -3.33 -13.33 9.30
N GLY A 217 -4.55 -13.70 9.69
CA GLY A 217 -4.96 -15.09 9.97
C GLY A 217 -4.50 -15.61 11.33
N PHE A 218 -4.29 -14.73 12.32
CA PHE A 218 -3.97 -15.13 13.68
C PHE A 218 -5.21 -15.58 14.44
N LEU A 219 -5.07 -16.67 15.20
CA LEU A 219 -6.04 -17.05 16.23
C LEU A 219 -5.75 -16.25 17.51
N ILE A 220 -6.65 -15.35 17.84
CA ILE A 220 -6.55 -14.50 19.03
C ILE A 220 -7.08 -15.25 20.25
N ARG A 221 -6.30 -15.25 21.33
CA ARG A 221 -6.70 -15.71 22.66
C ARG A 221 -6.89 -14.50 23.55
N HIS A 222 -8.04 -14.41 24.19
CA HIS A 222 -8.40 -13.25 24.99
C HIS A 222 -7.88 -13.38 26.42
N ILE A 223 -7.25 -12.31 26.91
CA ILE A 223 -6.88 -12.13 28.31
C ILE A 223 -7.88 -11.16 28.91
N PRO A 224 -8.70 -11.58 29.90
CA PRO A 224 -9.67 -10.69 30.51
C PRO A 224 -9.01 -9.44 31.12
N SER A 225 -9.44 -8.28 30.65
CA SER A 225 -9.12 -6.98 31.23
C SER A 225 -10.24 -6.59 32.19
N THR A 226 -9.86 -6.07 33.35
CA THR A 226 -10.79 -5.52 34.35
C THR A 226 -10.37 -4.10 34.73
N GLU A 227 -11.26 -3.38 35.42
CA GLU A 227 -10.93 -2.09 36.04
C GLU A 227 -9.81 -2.19 37.09
N TYR A 228 -9.45 -3.40 37.53
CA TYR A 228 -8.37 -3.66 38.46
C TYR A 228 -7.08 -4.16 37.78
N GLY A 229 -7.07 -4.23 36.44
CA GLY A 229 -5.95 -4.68 35.62
C GLY A 229 -6.18 -6.03 34.94
N LEU A 230 -5.08 -6.63 34.46
CA LEU A 230 -5.06 -7.86 33.68
C LEU A 230 -4.85 -9.10 34.55
N ASP A 231 -5.58 -10.18 34.23
CA ASP A 231 -5.35 -11.50 34.81
C ASP A 231 -4.57 -12.41 33.87
N PHE A 232 -3.29 -12.60 34.16
CA PHE A 232 -2.38 -13.47 33.40
C PHE A 232 -2.41 -14.93 33.83
N SER A 233 -3.24 -15.32 34.81
CA SER A 233 -3.29 -16.70 35.30
C SER A 233 -3.56 -17.72 34.19
N GLN A 234 -4.36 -17.34 33.19
CA GLN A 234 -4.69 -18.19 32.06
C GLN A 234 -3.57 -18.25 31.01
N LEU A 235 -2.65 -17.29 30.99
CA LEU A 235 -1.62 -17.16 29.97
C LEU A 235 -0.69 -18.38 29.93
N LYS A 236 -0.37 -18.97 31.09
CA LYS A 236 0.42 -20.21 31.21
C LYS A 236 -0.25 -21.44 30.58
N THR A 237 -1.57 -21.41 30.40
CA THR A 237 -2.31 -22.51 29.77
C THR A 237 -2.51 -22.32 28.28
N LEU A 238 -2.21 -21.12 27.76
CA LEU A 238 -2.37 -20.76 26.36
C LEU A 238 -1.06 -21.03 25.60
N ASP A 239 -1.12 -21.92 24.61
CA ASP A 239 -0.03 -22.11 23.65
C ASP A 239 0.00 -20.95 22.63
N VAL A 240 0.59 -19.83 23.06
CA VAL A 240 0.77 -18.60 22.26
C VAL A 240 2.26 -18.19 22.22
N PRO A 241 2.81 -17.80 21.04
CA PRO A 241 4.18 -17.32 20.93
C PRO A 241 4.37 -15.85 21.37
N ALA A 242 3.27 -15.10 21.50
CA ALA A 242 3.32 -13.69 21.88
C ALA A 242 2.04 -13.23 22.57
N VAL A 243 2.15 -12.14 23.33
CA VAL A 243 1.04 -11.41 23.95
C VAL A 243 1.11 -9.92 23.61
N TYR A 244 -0.03 -9.31 23.29
CA TYR A 244 -0.19 -7.87 23.05
C TYR A 244 -0.81 -7.20 24.28
N VAL A 245 -0.14 -6.16 24.81
CA VAL A 245 -0.56 -5.45 26.03
C VAL A 245 -0.35 -3.94 25.95
N THR A 246 -1.13 -3.18 26.73
CA THR A 246 -1.04 -1.72 26.91
C THR A 246 -0.75 -1.37 28.38
N PRO A 247 0.46 -1.69 28.90
CA PRO A 247 0.71 -1.73 30.35
C PRO A 247 0.81 -0.34 31.01
N SER A 248 1.16 0.70 30.25
CA SER A 248 1.27 2.08 30.75
C SER A 248 -0.10 2.71 30.97
N HIS A 249 -1.05 2.43 30.08
CA HIS A 249 -2.42 2.92 30.16
C HIS A 249 -3.31 1.98 29.36
N GLN A 250 -4.02 1.08 30.06
CA GLN A 250 -4.79 0.02 29.42
C GLN A 250 -5.89 0.60 28.53
N PHE A 251 -6.04 0.14 27.29
CA PHE A 251 -7.15 0.57 26.44
C PHE A 251 -8.31 -0.44 26.47
N PRO A 252 -9.55 -0.08 26.87
CA PRO A 252 -10.05 1.29 27.09
C PRO A 252 -10.14 1.73 28.57
N TYR A 253 -9.84 0.86 29.54
CA TYR A 253 -10.12 1.17 30.95
C TYR A 253 -9.21 2.24 31.59
N GLY A 254 -8.09 2.56 30.96
CA GLY A 254 -7.08 3.51 31.43
C GLY A 254 -6.30 3.04 32.65
N THR A 255 -6.38 1.75 33.00
CA THR A 255 -5.71 1.21 34.18
C THR A 255 -4.22 1.06 33.94
N VAL A 256 -3.41 1.38 34.94
CA VAL A 256 -1.95 1.20 34.87
C VAL A 256 -1.61 -0.20 35.38
N LEU A 257 -0.87 -1.00 34.60
CA LEU A 257 -0.49 -2.35 35.00
C LEU A 257 0.53 -2.29 36.16
N PRO A 258 0.20 -2.82 37.36
CA PRO A 258 1.11 -2.77 38.51
C PRO A 258 2.42 -3.53 38.27
N ILE A 259 3.49 -3.10 38.96
CA ILE A 259 4.82 -3.71 38.80
C ILE A 259 4.86 -5.21 39.10
N SER A 260 4.04 -5.70 40.04
CA SER A 260 3.91 -7.13 40.34
C SER A 260 3.40 -7.92 39.14
N LYS A 261 2.39 -7.39 38.45
CA LYS A 261 1.83 -7.98 37.22
C LYS A 261 2.78 -7.87 36.04
N ARG A 262 3.53 -6.76 35.90
CA ARG A 262 4.60 -6.64 34.90
C ARG A 262 5.68 -7.71 35.09
N ARG A 263 6.06 -8.00 36.35
CA ARG A 263 7.00 -9.07 36.67
C ARG A 263 6.45 -10.46 36.33
N GLU A 264 5.20 -10.73 36.68
CA GLU A 264 4.52 -11.98 36.31
C GLU A 264 4.52 -12.21 34.78
N LEU A 265 4.27 -11.15 34.00
CA LEU A 265 4.30 -11.20 32.54
C LEU A 265 5.71 -11.47 31.99
N LEU A 266 6.74 -10.83 32.55
CA LEU A 266 8.14 -11.05 32.18
C LEU A 266 8.61 -12.48 32.53
N GLU A 267 8.21 -12.98 33.70
CA GLU A 267 8.50 -14.34 34.14
C GLU A 267 7.84 -15.36 33.21
N TRP A 268 6.57 -15.16 32.84
CA TRP A 268 5.90 -15.99 31.84
C TRP A 268 6.62 -15.99 30.48
N ALA A 269 7.00 -14.82 29.97
CA ALA A 269 7.67 -14.72 28.67
C ALA A 269 9.02 -15.46 28.66
N ALA A 270 9.76 -15.38 29.78
CA ALA A 270 11.02 -16.10 29.96
C ALA A 270 10.81 -17.63 30.08
N GLU A 271 9.80 -18.08 30.81
CA GLU A 271 9.47 -19.51 31.00
C GLU A 271 9.01 -20.17 29.69
N GLU A 272 8.13 -19.52 28.94
CA GLU A 272 7.54 -20.07 27.71
C GLU A 272 8.34 -19.76 26.43
N ASN A 273 9.45 -19.02 26.55
CA ASN A 273 10.21 -18.48 25.43
C ASN A 273 9.29 -17.74 24.43
N ALA A 274 8.44 -16.87 24.97
CA ALA A 274 7.43 -16.10 24.28
C ALA A 274 7.77 -14.60 24.25
N TYR A 275 7.09 -13.85 23.40
CA TYR A 275 7.30 -12.41 23.23
C TYR A 275 6.20 -11.58 23.87
N ILE A 276 6.56 -10.39 24.34
CA ILE A 276 5.61 -9.36 24.78
C ILE A 276 5.66 -8.24 23.75
N ILE A 277 4.51 -7.90 23.18
CA ILE A 277 4.32 -6.74 22.32
C ILE A 277 3.68 -5.66 23.20
N GLU A 278 4.48 -4.69 23.61
CA GLU A 278 4.05 -3.53 24.37
C GLU A 278 3.60 -2.41 23.42
N ASP A 279 2.35 -2.01 23.53
CA ASP A 279 1.77 -0.84 22.86
C ASP A 279 1.76 0.34 23.85
N ASP A 280 2.63 1.31 23.59
CA ASP A 280 2.84 2.51 24.41
C ASP A 280 2.43 3.76 23.62
N TYR A 281 1.13 4.04 23.61
CA TYR A 281 0.48 5.10 22.84
C TYR A 281 0.40 6.45 23.57
#